data_AF-A0A0R3T543-F1
#
_entry.id   AF-A0A0R3T543-F1
#
_cell.length_a   1.000
_cell.length_b   1.000
_cell.length_c   1.000
_cell.angle_alpha   90.00
_cell.angle_beta   90.00
_cell.angle_gamma   90.00
#
_symmetry.space_group_name_H-M   'P 1'
#
loop_
_entity.id
_entity.type
_entity.pdbx_description
1 polymer ?
#
loop_
_entity_poly.entity_id
_entity_poly.type
_entity_poly.pdbx_seq_one_letter_code
_entity_poly.pdbx_strand_id
1 'polypeptide(L)'
;AVSTALLVGIKVAPETFDEVSIYFSDIVGFTTISAISTPLQVIGLLNDLYTLFDRVIANYDVYKVETIGDAYMVASGLPIRNGHQHANEIAFMALDLLSCCGTFKIKHLPEIPLQIRIGLHSGPCVAGVVGLAMPRYCLFGNTVSRAQKMESSGAAFRIHISQSLKELLDDIGGFSFEYGGVIEFDGGSKALTYWLCGNSQFHKPLPKPPALIG
;
A
#
# COMPACT_ATOMS: atom_id res chain seq x y z
N ALA A 1 13.17 -14.63 -9.94
CA ALA A 1 12.60 -15.99 -9.79
C ALA A 1 11.24 -16.11 -10.49
N VAL A 2 10.23 -15.30 -10.14
CA VAL A 2 8.90 -15.31 -10.81
C VAL A 2 8.93 -14.64 -12.19
N SER A 3 9.63 -13.51 -12.33
CA SER A 3 9.76 -12.77 -13.62
C SER A 3 10.42 -13.59 -14.73
N THR A 4 11.43 -14.41 -14.41
CA THR A 4 12.07 -15.32 -15.36
C THR A 4 11.15 -16.49 -15.76
N ALA A 5 10.34 -17.00 -14.83
CA ALA A 5 9.40 -18.09 -15.10
C ALA A 5 8.21 -17.62 -15.99
N LEU A 6 7.76 -16.37 -15.79
CA LEU A 6 6.72 -15.73 -16.59
C LEU A 6 7.13 -15.57 -18.06
N LEU A 7 8.40 -15.23 -18.32
CA LEU A 7 8.94 -15.07 -19.68
C LEU A 7 9.07 -16.40 -20.44
N VAL A 8 9.12 -17.54 -19.73
CA VAL A 8 9.38 -18.87 -20.31
C VAL A 8 8.08 -19.70 -20.45
N GLY A 9 6.92 -19.14 -20.09
CA GLY A 9 5.63 -19.84 -20.19
C GLY A 9 5.49 -21.03 -19.23
N ILE A 10 6.31 -21.07 -18.17
CA ILE A 10 6.25 -22.11 -17.15
C ILE A 10 5.09 -21.78 -16.22
N LYS A 11 4.14 -22.71 -16.09
CA LYS A 11 3.05 -22.60 -15.11
C LYS A 11 3.65 -22.50 -13.70
N VAL A 12 3.54 -21.33 -13.08
CA VAL A 12 3.84 -21.15 -11.67
C VAL A 12 2.63 -21.70 -10.90
N ALA A 13 2.84 -22.78 -10.13
CA ALA A 13 1.80 -23.33 -9.29
C ALA A 13 1.36 -22.28 -8.26
N PRO A 14 0.05 -22.20 -7.93
CA PRO A 14 -0.40 -21.35 -6.84
C PRO A 14 0.25 -21.79 -5.53
N GLU A 15 0.66 -20.82 -4.74
CA GLU A 15 1.38 -21.03 -3.48
C GLU A 15 0.65 -20.31 -2.34
N THR A 16 0.54 -21.00 -1.21
CA THR A 16 -0.02 -20.43 0.02
C THR A 16 1.09 -19.81 0.86
N PHE A 17 0.83 -18.59 1.32
CA PHE A 17 1.69 -17.86 2.24
C PHE A 17 0.91 -17.67 3.55
N ASP A 18 1.48 -18.16 4.65
CA ASP A 18 0.82 -18.10 5.97
C ASP A 18 0.73 -16.66 6.48
N GLU A 19 1.72 -15.83 6.14
CA GLU A 19 1.74 -14.43 6.52
C GLU A 19 2.46 -13.59 5.47
N VAL A 20 1.79 -12.52 5.03
CA VAL A 20 2.33 -11.46 4.17
C VAL A 20 1.81 -10.12 4.67
N SER A 21 2.53 -9.03 4.38
CA SER A 21 2.04 -7.67 4.58
C SER A 21 1.70 -7.03 3.25
N ILE A 22 0.50 -6.46 3.16
CA ILE A 22 -0.01 -5.81 1.96
C ILE A 22 -0.21 -4.33 2.23
N TYR A 23 0.29 -3.51 1.31
CA TYR A 23 0.08 -2.08 1.20
C TYR A 23 -0.93 -1.81 0.08
N PHE A 24 -1.90 -0.94 0.38
CA PHE A 24 -2.75 -0.27 -0.60
C PHE A 24 -2.67 1.24 -0.38
N SER A 25 -2.65 2.00 -1.48
CA SER A 25 -2.90 3.43 -1.41
C SER A 25 -3.75 3.92 -2.56
N ASP A 26 -4.49 4.98 -2.29
CA ASP A 26 -5.30 5.70 -3.27
C ASP A 26 -5.05 7.21 -3.17
N ILE A 27 -5.29 7.92 -4.28
CA ILE A 27 -5.17 9.38 -4.35
C ILE A 27 -6.48 10.00 -3.86
N VAL A 28 -6.41 10.77 -2.76
CA VAL A 28 -7.57 11.47 -2.23
C VAL A 28 -8.01 12.55 -3.21
N GLY A 29 -9.27 12.50 -3.64
CA GLY A 29 -9.84 13.48 -4.57
C GLY A 29 -9.41 13.30 -6.03
N PHE A 30 -8.89 12.12 -6.42
CA PHE A 30 -8.48 11.86 -7.80
C PHE A 30 -9.59 12.14 -8.83
N THR A 31 -10.84 11.81 -8.53
CA THR A 31 -11.99 12.13 -9.39
C THR A 31 -12.12 13.63 -9.65
N THR A 32 -11.90 14.46 -8.64
CA THR A 32 -11.94 15.93 -8.79
C THR A 32 -10.75 16.42 -9.61
N ILE A 33 -9.54 15.94 -9.31
CA ILE A 33 -8.32 16.30 -10.03
C ILE A 33 -8.44 15.91 -11.51
N SER A 34 -8.90 14.70 -11.80
CA SER A 34 -9.08 14.20 -13.16
C SER A 34 -10.18 14.95 -13.92
N ALA A 35 -11.27 15.34 -13.27
CA ALA A 35 -12.35 16.11 -13.89
C ALA A 35 -11.91 17.51 -14.36
N ILE A 36 -10.95 18.13 -13.68
CA ILE A 36 -10.41 19.46 -14.04
C ILE A 36 -9.12 19.37 -14.88
N SER A 37 -8.67 18.16 -15.21
CA SER A 37 -7.44 17.91 -15.97
C SER A 37 -7.74 17.35 -17.35
N THR A 38 -6.89 17.65 -18.33
CA THR A 38 -6.93 16.94 -19.61
C THR A 38 -6.44 15.50 -19.45
N PRO A 39 -6.86 14.55 -20.31
CA PRO A 39 -6.38 13.17 -20.25
C PRO A 39 -4.85 13.04 -20.29
N LEU A 40 -4.17 13.88 -21.09
CA LEU A 40 -2.71 13.91 -21.15
C LEU A 40 -2.07 14.35 -19.82
N GLN A 41 -2.66 15.32 -19.13
CA GLN A 41 -2.20 15.76 -17.81
C GLN A 41 -2.42 14.70 -16.74
N VAL A 42 -3.54 13.96 -16.79
CA VAL A 42 -3.79 12.84 -15.86
C VAL A 42 -2.76 11.73 -16.05
N ILE A 43 -2.47 11.35 -17.29
CA ILE A 43 -1.41 10.37 -17.59
C ILE A 43 -0.05 10.86 -17.09
N GLY A 44 0.28 12.13 -17.33
CA GLY A 44 1.52 12.74 -16.84
C GLY A 44 1.64 12.68 -15.32
N LEU A 45 0.56 13.03 -14.60
CA LEU A 45 0.49 12.95 -13.14
C LEU A 45 0.73 11.53 -12.62
N LEU A 46 -0.01 10.54 -13.16
CA LEU A 46 0.14 9.15 -12.72
C LEU A 46 1.54 8.61 -13.01
N ASN A 47 2.12 8.93 -14.17
CA ASN A 47 3.48 8.53 -14.51
C ASN A 47 4.52 9.15 -13.58
N ASP A 48 4.41 10.45 -13.27
CA ASP A 48 5.31 11.12 -12.35
C ASP A 48 5.22 10.52 -10.93
N LEU A 49 4.00 10.27 -10.46
CA LEU A 49 3.74 9.67 -9.15
C LEU A 49 4.26 8.23 -9.06
N TYR A 50 3.93 7.39 -10.04
CA TYR A 50 4.38 6.00 -10.03
C TYR A 50 5.88 5.87 -10.25
N THR A 51 6.51 6.77 -11.01
CA THR A 51 7.97 6.83 -11.11
C THR A 51 8.61 7.16 -9.76
N LEU A 52 8.01 8.07 -8.99
CA LEU A 52 8.45 8.36 -7.63
C LEU A 52 8.29 7.12 -6.73
N PHE A 53 7.13 6.46 -6.78
CA PHE A 53 6.87 5.28 -5.95
C PHE A 53 7.82 4.13 -6.30
N ASP A 54 8.00 3.84 -7.59
CA ASP A 54 8.87 2.79 -8.08
C ASP A 54 10.33 3.00 -7.63
N ARG A 55 10.79 4.26 -7.51
CA ARG A 55 12.12 4.58 -6.93
C ARG A 55 12.20 4.31 -5.43
N VAL A 56 11.13 4.59 -4.69
CA VAL A 56 11.10 4.37 -3.23
C VAL A 56 11.08 2.88 -2.93
N ILE A 57 10.16 2.12 -3.56
CA ILE A 57 9.99 0.69 -3.29
C ILE A 57 11.22 -0.14 -3.68
N ALA A 58 12.06 0.35 -4.59
CA ALA A 58 13.32 -0.30 -4.97
C ALA A 58 14.32 -0.43 -3.80
N ASN A 59 14.13 0.29 -2.70
CA ASN A 59 14.97 0.22 -1.50
C ASN A 59 14.45 -0.74 -0.43
N TYR A 60 13.33 -1.43 -0.69
CA TYR A 60 12.66 -2.30 0.26
C TYR A 60 12.48 -3.71 -0.32
N ASP A 61 12.42 -4.72 0.54
CA ASP A 61 12.13 -6.10 0.12
C ASP A 61 10.63 -6.27 -0.12
N VAL A 62 10.16 -5.76 -1.26
CA VAL A 62 8.74 -5.71 -1.62
C VAL A 62 8.50 -6.07 -3.08
N TYR A 63 7.29 -6.53 -3.37
CA TYR A 63 6.81 -6.87 -4.69
C TYR A 63 5.62 -5.99 -5.08
N LYS A 64 5.76 -5.26 -6.19
CA LYS A 64 4.68 -4.46 -6.79
C LYS A 64 3.67 -5.38 -7.47
N VAL A 65 2.41 -5.30 -7.04
CA VAL A 65 1.30 -6.06 -7.61
C VAL A 65 0.63 -5.21 -8.69
N GLU A 66 0.35 -5.80 -9.85
CA GLU A 66 -0.38 -5.10 -10.90
C GLU A 66 -1.83 -4.84 -10.48
N THR A 67 -2.23 -3.57 -10.48
CA THR A 67 -3.58 -3.11 -10.12
C THR A 67 -4.29 -2.45 -11.29
N ILE A 68 -5.60 -2.24 -11.13
CA ILE A 68 -6.42 -1.49 -12.06
C ILE A 68 -6.70 -0.11 -11.43
N GLY A 69 -6.50 0.97 -12.20
CA GLY A 69 -6.84 2.33 -11.79
C GLY A 69 -5.67 3.11 -11.15
N ASP A 70 -6.01 4.01 -10.23
CA ASP A 70 -5.11 4.88 -9.46
C ASP A 70 -4.65 4.28 -8.12
N ALA A 71 -5.16 3.09 -7.78
CA ALA A 71 -4.72 2.34 -6.61
C ALA A 71 -3.32 1.75 -6.83
N TYR A 72 -2.43 1.91 -5.84
CA TYR A 72 -1.10 1.32 -5.84
C TYR A 72 -1.00 0.21 -4.79
N MET A 73 -0.69 -1.01 -5.23
CA MET A 73 -0.61 -2.19 -4.36
C MET A 73 0.80 -2.77 -4.35
N VAL A 74 1.29 -3.04 -3.15
CA VAL A 74 2.61 -3.63 -2.90
C VAL A 74 2.48 -4.67 -1.79
N ALA A 75 3.24 -5.76 -1.87
CA ALA A 75 3.26 -6.78 -0.84
C ALA A 75 4.68 -7.19 -0.47
N SER A 76 4.89 -7.59 0.79
CA SER A 76 6.13 -8.20 1.27
C SER A 76 5.86 -9.56 1.90
N GLY A 77 6.90 -10.41 1.97
CA GLY A 77 6.79 -11.82 2.36
C GLY A 77 6.42 -12.73 1.18
N LEU A 78 6.31 -12.15 -0.02
CA LEU A 78 6.15 -12.84 -1.28
C LEU A 78 6.87 -12.08 -2.41
N PRO A 79 7.24 -12.75 -3.52
CA PRO A 79 7.17 -14.21 -3.72
C PRO A 79 8.21 -14.97 -2.87
N ILE A 80 9.14 -14.27 -2.23
CA ILE A 80 10.13 -14.83 -1.32
C ILE A 80 9.70 -14.50 0.11
N ARG A 81 9.62 -15.52 0.97
CA ARG A 81 9.30 -15.33 2.40
C ARG A 81 10.49 -14.70 3.12
N ASN A 82 10.23 -13.72 3.98
CA ASN A 82 11.24 -13.03 4.78
C ASN A 82 10.93 -13.02 6.29
N GLY A 83 10.09 -13.97 6.77
CA GLY A 83 9.66 -14.02 8.17
C GLY A 83 8.88 -12.75 8.55
N HIS A 84 8.89 -12.32 9.81
CA HIS A 84 8.14 -11.12 10.25
C HIS A 84 8.70 -9.80 9.67
N GLN A 85 9.83 -9.84 8.96
CA GLN A 85 10.42 -8.67 8.34
C GLN A 85 9.47 -8.03 7.33
N HIS A 86 8.52 -8.76 6.74
CA HIS A 86 7.54 -8.17 5.82
C HIS A 86 6.73 -7.02 6.42
N ALA A 87 6.43 -7.08 7.72
CA ALA A 87 5.72 -6.01 8.42
C ALA A 87 6.59 -4.75 8.47
N ASN A 88 7.87 -4.92 8.79
CA ASN A 88 8.85 -3.86 8.86
C ASN A 88 9.05 -3.16 7.50
N GLU A 89 9.29 -3.95 6.45
CA GLU A 89 9.52 -3.44 5.09
C GLU A 89 8.33 -2.60 4.61
N ILE A 90 7.11 -3.11 4.77
CA ILE A 90 5.89 -2.40 4.34
C ILE A 90 5.63 -1.15 5.18
N ALA A 91 5.87 -1.19 6.49
CA ALA A 91 5.67 -0.04 7.36
C ALA A 91 6.66 1.09 7.06
N PHE A 92 7.96 0.79 6.90
CA PHE A 92 8.96 1.79 6.55
C PHE A 92 8.76 2.33 5.13
N MET A 93 8.42 1.46 4.16
CA MET A 93 8.08 1.88 2.81
C MET A 93 6.88 2.84 2.82
N ALA A 94 5.83 2.54 3.59
CA ALA A 94 4.65 3.40 3.69
C ALA A 94 4.99 4.78 4.26
N LEU A 95 5.83 4.85 5.29
CA LEU A 95 6.32 6.12 5.85
C LEU A 95 7.12 6.92 4.82
N ASP A 96 7.98 6.26 4.04
CA ASP A 96 8.80 6.93 3.02
C ASP A 96 7.98 7.45 1.83
N LEU A 97 7.03 6.64 1.34
CA LEU A 97 6.08 7.05 0.31
C LEU A 97 5.25 8.25 0.78
N LEU A 98 4.74 8.20 2.01
CA LEU A 98 3.98 9.31 2.59
C LEU A 98 4.82 10.60 2.71
N SER A 99 6.08 10.47 3.13
CA SER A 99 7.03 11.59 3.19
C SER A 99 7.25 12.22 1.81
N CYS A 100 7.50 11.38 0.80
CA CYS A 100 7.72 11.82 -0.57
C CYS A 100 6.47 12.51 -1.15
N CYS A 101 5.27 11.96 -0.92
CA CYS A 101 4.00 12.58 -1.31
C CYS A 101 3.79 13.97 -0.67
N GLY A 102 4.25 14.18 0.57
CA GLY A 102 4.18 15.48 1.23
C GLY A 102 4.92 16.61 0.50
N THR A 103 5.86 16.26 -0.38
CA THR A 103 6.64 17.22 -1.19
C THR A 103 6.31 17.17 -2.68
N PHE A 104 5.44 16.25 -3.10
CA PHE A 104 5.07 16.06 -4.50
C PHE A 104 4.18 17.21 -4.98
N LYS A 105 4.53 17.79 -6.14
CA LYS A 105 3.76 18.85 -6.78
C LYS A 105 3.17 18.38 -8.09
N ILE A 106 1.87 18.55 -8.26
CA ILE A 106 1.18 18.30 -9.52
C ILE A 106 1.57 19.40 -10.52
N LYS A 107 2.28 19.04 -11.59
CA LYS A 107 2.87 20.02 -12.54
C LYS A 107 1.85 21.01 -13.11
N HIS A 108 0.65 20.54 -13.45
CA HIS A 108 -0.42 21.35 -14.02
C HIS A 108 -1.36 21.97 -12.97
N LEU A 109 -1.25 21.58 -11.70
CA LEU A 109 -2.07 22.07 -10.58
C LEU A 109 -1.19 22.27 -9.32
N PRO A 110 -0.18 23.17 -9.36
CA PRO A 110 0.84 23.26 -8.31
C PRO A 110 0.30 23.69 -6.93
N GLU A 111 -0.87 24.33 -6.89
CA GLU A 111 -1.55 24.76 -5.67
C GLU A 111 -2.37 23.66 -5.00
N ILE A 112 -2.65 22.55 -5.70
CA ILE A 112 -3.40 21.42 -5.16
C ILE A 112 -2.41 20.40 -4.61
N PRO A 113 -2.39 20.15 -3.28
CA PRO A 113 -1.51 19.13 -2.72
C PRO A 113 -1.98 17.75 -3.16
N LEU A 114 -1.04 16.90 -3.60
CA LEU A 114 -1.33 15.50 -3.87
C LEU A 114 -1.40 14.74 -2.53
N GLN A 115 -2.62 14.42 -2.11
CA GLN A 115 -2.87 13.67 -0.90
C GLN A 115 -3.09 12.20 -1.23
N ILE A 116 -2.44 11.31 -0.47
CA ILE A 116 -2.71 9.88 -0.52
C ILE A 116 -3.29 9.42 0.81
N ARG A 117 -4.09 8.36 0.77
CA ARG A 117 -4.46 7.58 1.95
C ARG A 117 -3.88 6.18 1.79
N ILE A 118 -3.39 5.61 2.89
CA ILE A 118 -2.67 4.34 2.88
C ILE A 118 -3.37 3.36 3.83
N GLY A 119 -3.52 2.11 3.41
CA GLY A 119 -4.01 1.00 4.21
C GLY A 119 -3.04 -0.17 4.21
N LEU A 120 -2.72 -0.69 5.40
CA LEU A 120 -1.81 -1.81 5.58
C LEU A 120 -2.46 -2.93 6.38
N HIS A 121 -2.25 -4.17 5.94
CA HIS A 121 -2.74 -5.34 6.66
C HIS A 121 -1.78 -6.53 6.50
N SER A 122 -1.67 -7.33 7.57
CA SER A 122 -0.95 -8.61 7.55
C SER A 122 -1.89 -9.79 7.75
N GLY A 123 -1.65 -10.85 6.98
CA GLY A 123 -2.39 -12.11 7.10
C GLY A 123 -2.06 -13.11 6.00
N PRO A 124 -2.71 -14.27 5.99
CA PRO A 124 -2.45 -15.33 5.00
C PRO A 124 -2.97 -14.94 3.62
N CYS A 125 -2.28 -15.37 2.56
CA CYS A 125 -2.76 -15.18 1.19
C CYS A 125 -2.38 -16.36 0.30
N VAL A 126 -3.06 -16.48 -0.83
CA VAL A 126 -2.65 -17.37 -1.92
C VAL A 126 -2.17 -16.51 -3.07
N ALA A 127 -0.99 -16.78 -3.60
CA ALA A 127 -0.48 -16.08 -4.76
C ALA A 127 -0.25 -17.05 -5.91
N GLY A 128 -0.47 -16.60 -7.15
CA GLY A 128 -0.34 -17.44 -8.33
C GLY A 128 -0.38 -16.64 -9.62
N VAL A 129 0.03 -17.29 -10.71
CA VAL A 129 0.02 -16.67 -12.04
C VAL A 129 -1.29 -16.96 -12.76
N VAL A 130 -1.98 -15.91 -13.18
CA VAL A 130 -3.26 -15.98 -13.91
C VAL A 130 -3.09 -15.45 -15.33
N GLY A 131 -3.65 -16.15 -16.31
CA GLY A 131 -3.59 -15.78 -17.72
C GLY A 131 -2.49 -16.54 -18.47
N LEU A 132 -2.82 -17.01 -19.68
CA LEU A 132 -1.88 -17.75 -20.55
C LEU A 132 -1.16 -16.82 -21.54
N ALA A 133 -1.87 -15.84 -22.10
CA ALA A 133 -1.31 -14.91 -23.08
C ALA A 133 -0.67 -13.66 -22.44
N MET A 134 -1.21 -13.20 -21.31
CA MET A 134 -0.65 -12.11 -20.50
C MET A 134 -0.65 -12.56 -19.03
N PRO A 135 0.41 -13.27 -18.59
CA PRO A 135 0.44 -13.85 -17.26
C PRO A 135 0.68 -12.77 -16.21
N ARG A 136 -0.20 -12.72 -15.19
CA ARG A 136 -0.15 -11.77 -14.07
C ARG A 136 0.02 -12.50 -12.77
N TYR A 137 0.93 -12.02 -11.91
CA TYR A 137 1.04 -12.54 -10.55
C TYR A 137 -0.04 -11.89 -9.69
N CYS A 138 -1.03 -12.68 -9.29
CA CYS A 138 -2.19 -12.22 -8.55
C CYS A 138 -2.17 -12.77 -7.14
N LEU A 139 -2.62 -11.94 -6.18
CA LEU A 139 -2.84 -12.33 -4.80
C LEU A 139 -4.35 -12.52 -4.58
N PHE A 140 -4.70 -13.55 -3.84
CA PHE A 140 -6.07 -13.92 -3.50
C PHE A 140 -6.20 -14.17 -2.01
N GLY A 141 -7.41 -13.93 -1.51
CA GLY A 141 -7.79 -14.20 -0.13
C GLY A 141 -8.23 -12.94 0.61
N ASN A 142 -8.82 -13.16 1.80
CA ASN A 142 -9.40 -12.09 2.62
C ASN A 142 -8.38 -11.02 3.01
N THR A 143 -7.09 -11.34 3.08
CA THR A 143 -6.03 -10.38 3.38
C THR A 143 -5.97 -9.24 2.37
N VAL A 144 -6.20 -9.52 1.08
CA VAL A 144 -6.25 -8.47 0.03
C VAL A 144 -7.44 -7.54 0.27
N SER A 145 -8.63 -8.11 0.46
CA SER A 145 -9.86 -7.33 0.72
C SER A 145 -9.78 -6.54 2.02
N ARG A 146 -9.16 -7.09 3.07
CA ARG A 146 -8.95 -6.40 4.35
C ARG A 146 -7.93 -5.27 4.22
N ALA A 147 -6.86 -5.44 3.45
CA ALA A 147 -5.90 -4.38 3.17
C ALA A 147 -6.54 -3.23 2.38
N GLN A 148 -7.32 -3.55 1.34
CA GLN A 148 -8.12 -2.58 0.60
C GLN A 148 -9.15 -1.87 1.51
N LYS A 149 -9.76 -2.61 2.46
CA LYS A 149 -10.66 -2.01 3.44
C LYS A 149 -9.95 -1.01 4.34
N MET A 150 -8.73 -1.30 4.82
CA MET A 150 -7.92 -0.35 5.58
C MET A 150 -7.67 0.94 4.79
N GLU A 151 -7.38 0.83 3.49
CA GLU A 151 -7.12 2.00 2.64
C GLU A 151 -8.39 2.84 2.46
N SER A 152 -9.50 2.19 2.09
CA SER A 152 -10.77 2.86 1.83
C SER A 152 -11.45 3.45 3.07
N SER A 153 -11.17 2.91 4.27
CA SER A 153 -11.53 3.54 5.55
C SER A 153 -10.49 4.54 6.06
N GLY A 154 -9.39 4.70 5.34
CA GLY A 154 -8.29 5.58 5.69
C GLY A 154 -8.63 7.06 5.51
N ALA A 155 -7.70 7.92 5.93
CA ALA A 155 -7.80 9.36 5.79
C ALA A 155 -6.57 9.95 5.09
N ALA A 156 -6.73 11.15 4.53
CA ALA A 156 -5.66 11.85 3.84
C ALA A 156 -4.40 11.99 4.70
N PHE A 157 -3.25 11.69 4.11
CA PHE A 157 -1.94 11.70 4.75
C PHE A 157 -1.83 10.85 6.02
N ARG A 158 -2.62 9.77 6.12
CA ARG A 158 -2.51 8.80 7.21
C ARG A 158 -2.29 7.39 6.68
N ILE A 159 -1.61 6.59 7.50
CA ILE A 159 -1.38 5.16 7.28
C ILE A 159 -2.29 4.39 8.23
N HIS A 160 -3.39 3.84 7.71
CA HIS A 160 -4.33 3.02 8.45
C HIS A 160 -3.81 1.59 8.53
N ILE A 161 -3.71 1.02 9.72
CA ILE A 161 -3.22 -0.34 9.92
C ILE A 161 -4.23 -1.19 10.69
N SER A 162 -4.30 -2.46 10.30
CA SER A 162 -5.04 -3.48 11.05
C SER A 162 -4.36 -3.85 12.37
N GLN A 163 -5.13 -4.38 13.32
CA GLN A 163 -4.59 -4.94 14.56
C GLN A 163 -3.49 -6.00 14.34
N SER A 164 -3.65 -6.92 13.39
CA SER A 164 -2.65 -7.99 13.14
C SER A 164 -1.29 -7.42 12.73
N LEU A 165 -1.26 -6.42 11.86
CA LEU A 165 -0.01 -5.74 11.51
C LEU A 165 0.57 -4.97 12.70
N LYS A 166 -0.26 -4.33 13.52
CA LYS A 166 0.20 -3.61 14.71
C LYS A 166 0.90 -4.55 15.70
N GLU A 167 0.36 -5.74 15.93
CA GLU A 167 0.95 -6.76 16.80
C GLU A 167 2.34 -7.18 16.31
N LEU A 168 2.51 -7.43 15.00
CA LEU A 168 3.83 -7.70 14.41
C LEU A 168 4.82 -6.55 14.58
N LEU A 169 4.35 -5.30 14.41
CA LEU A 169 5.20 -4.12 14.55
C LEU A 169 5.55 -3.80 16.01
N ASP A 170 4.70 -4.16 16.98
CA ASP A 170 5.05 -4.08 18.40
C ASP A 170 6.19 -5.03 18.74
N ASP A 171 6.15 -6.27 18.20
CA ASP A 171 7.21 -7.27 18.40
C ASP A 171 8.56 -6.82 17.81
N ILE A 172 8.53 -6.13 16.66
CA ILE A 172 9.72 -5.53 16.04
C ILE A 172 10.20 -4.31 16.86
N GLY A 173 9.27 -3.50 17.34
CA GLY A 173 9.53 -2.32 18.17
C GLY A 173 9.90 -1.05 17.39
N GLY A 174 9.87 0.08 18.09
CA GLY A 174 10.28 1.40 17.58
C GLY A 174 9.20 2.16 16.80
N PHE A 175 8.05 1.55 16.50
CA PHE A 175 6.93 2.19 15.82
C PHE A 175 5.99 2.92 16.81
N SER A 176 5.36 4.00 16.35
CA SER A 176 4.38 4.76 17.12
C SER A 176 2.99 4.68 16.48
N PHE A 177 1.96 4.51 17.32
CA PHE A 177 0.59 4.29 16.88
C PHE A 177 -0.39 5.20 17.60
N GLU A 178 -1.44 5.61 16.90
CA GLU A 178 -2.65 6.21 17.47
C GLU A 178 -3.83 5.26 17.28
N TYR A 179 -4.79 5.29 18.20
CA TYR A 179 -6.02 4.51 18.02
C TYR A 179 -6.83 5.04 16.83
N GLY A 180 -7.13 4.16 15.88
CA GLY A 180 -7.82 4.46 14.63
C GLY A 180 -9.32 4.19 14.64
N GLY A 181 -9.85 3.67 15.75
CA GLY A 181 -11.26 3.29 15.85
C GLY A 181 -11.52 1.84 15.48
N VAL A 182 -12.81 1.50 15.46
CA VAL A 182 -13.31 0.20 15.03
C VAL A 182 -13.84 0.34 13.61
N ILE A 183 -13.45 -0.57 12.74
CA ILE A 183 -14.09 -0.70 11.43
C ILE A 183 -14.85 -2.02 11.32
N GLU A 184 -15.86 -2.01 10.46
CA GLU A 184 -16.64 -3.19 10.12
C GLU A 184 -16.24 -3.69 8.72
N PHE A 185 -15.93 -4.97 8.61
CA PHE A 185 -15.62 -5.66 7.37
C PHE A 185 -16.86 -6.36 6.83
N ASP A 186 -16.79 -6.74 5.56
CA ASP A 186 -17.82 -7.55 4.92
C ASP A 186 -18.11 -8.82 5.74
N GLY A 187 -19.39 -9.11 5.93
CA GLY A 187 -19.85 -10.17 6.84
C GLY A 187 -20.03 -9.75 8.30
N GLY A 188 -19.90 -8.45 8.64
CA GLY A 188 -20.25 -7.89 9.94
C GLY A 188 -19.19 -8.06 11.03
N SER A 189 -18.00 -8.56 10.67
CA SER A 189 -16.89 -8.65 11.62
C SER A 189 -16.32 -7.26 11.91
N LYS A 190 -16.11 -6.95 13.19
CA LYS A 190 -15.52 -5.68 13.63
C LYS A 190 -14.09 -5.92 14.09
N ALA A 191 -13.18 -5.01 13.75
CA ALA A 191 -11.82 -5.05 14.29
C ALA A 191 -11.33 -3.65 14.69
N LEU A 192 -10.46 -3.65 15.70
CA LEU A 192 -9.71 -2.46 16.09
C LEU A 192 -8.68 -2.14 15.02
N THR A 193 -8.46 -0.85 14.83
CA THR A 193 -7.49 -0.32 13.87
C THR A 193 -6.67 0.79 14.49
N TYR A 194 -5.56 1.10 13.85
CA TYR A 194 -4.58 2.06 14.36
C TYR A 194 -4.06 2.94 13.21
N TRP A 195 -3.61 4.14 13.54
CA TRP A 195 -2.81 4.95 12.63
C TRP A 195 -1.34 4.72 12.93
N LEU A 196 -0.55 4.36 11.92
CA LEU A 196 0.90 4.37 12.03
C LEU A 196 1.40 5.81 11.89
N CYS A 197 2.01 6.34 12.95
CA CYS A 197 2.40 7.75 13.03
C CYS A 197 3.90 7.98 12.78
N GLY A 198 4.73 6.94 12.90
CA GLY A 198 6.16 7.05 12.68
C GLY A 198 6.94 5.88 13.25
N ASN A 199 8.26 6.01 13.18
CA ASN A 199 9.21 5.10 13.82
C ASN A 199 10.40 5.90 14.34
N SER A 200 10.97 5.50 15.48
CA SER A 200 12.17 6.10 16.09
C SER A 200 13.39 6.20 15.17
N GLN A 201 13.50 5.34 14.16
CA GLN A 201 14.58 5.31 13.17
C GLN A 201 14.23 6.07 11.88
N PHE A 202 12.98 6.52 11.73
CA PHE A 202 12.51 7.24 10.56
C PHE A 202 12.61 8.76 10.78
N HIS A 203 13.53 9.41 10.07
CA HIS A 203 13.86 10.82 10.29
C HIS A 203 13.37 11.76 9.17
N LYS A 204 12.76 11.22 8.10
CA LYS A 204 12.25 12.04 7.00
C LYS A 204 10.96 12.76 7.45
N PRO A 205 10.69 13.98 6.99
CA PRO A 205 9.51 14.73 7.41
C PRO A 205 8.24 14.07 6.89
N LEU A 206 7.24 13.92 7.74
CA LEU A 206 5.91 13.46 7.34
C LEU A 206 4.97 14.66 7.14
N PRO A 207 4.09 14.63 6.12
CA PRO A 207 3.08 15.67 5.94
C PRO A 207 2.12 15.70 7.13
N LYS A 208 1.67 16.90 7.51
CA LYS A 208 0.69 17.05 8.58
C LYS A 208 -0.69 16.60 8.05
N PRO A 209 -1.32 15.58 8.66
CA PRO A 209 -2.63 15.14 8.21
C PRO A 209 -3.70 16.20 8.52
N PRO A 210 -4.73 16.35 7.67
CA PRO A 210 -5.92 17.10 8.02
C PRO A 210 -6.58 16.58 9.31
N ALA A 211 -7.35 17.43 9.98
CA ALA A 211 -8.16 16.99 11.11
C ALA A 211 -9.15 15.90 10.65
N LEU A 212 -9.31 14.83 11.44
CA LEU A 212 -10.35 13.85 11.20
C LEU A 212 -11.69 14.55 11.39
N ILE A 213 -12.49 14.59 10.33
CA ILE A 213 -13.86 15.10 10.40
C ILE A 213 -14.67 13.98 11.06
N GLY A 214 -15.11 14.23 12.29
CA GLY A 214 -15.90 13.28 13.10
C GLY A 214 -17.32 13.12 12.62
#